data_AF-A0A1B6VML8-F1
#
_entry.id   AF-A0A1B6VML8-F1
#
_cell.length_a   1.000
_cell.length_b   1.000
_cell.length_c   1.000
_cell.angle_alpha   90.00
_cell.angle_beta   90.00
_cell.angle_gamma   90.00
#
_symmetry.space_group_name_H-M   'P 1'
#
loop_
_entity.id
_entity.type
_entity.pdbx_description
1 polymer ?
#
loop_
_entity_poly.entity_id
_entity_poly.type
_entity_poly.pdbx_seq_one_letter_code
_entity_poly.pdbx_strand_id
1 'polypeptide(L)'
;MRIAALLLAAGRGRRFAAGSPENEGSSKQFRMLRGKPVIRRAAEALLPHVDILLPVGDDPLLADSLAGLNVLPPVSGGAERHDSVRNGLETLASLAEPPDLVLVHDGARPCVPPEVVQNVIEALKAHAGVIPAVAVSDTIKKVENGIIVDTVSREGLWRAQTPQGFHFPTLLELHRTQRDARTDDAALLEHAGHPVAIVQGSDNNIKLTVAEDLMRLEGVIDGNLLPRVGLGYDVHAFEEGRKLILCGIEIPHTKGLAGHSDADVGIHTLCDAIYGALAEGDIGRHFPPTDNEWKDMDSARFLIHAGERIRARGGFLVNADITLICERPKIGPHAKAMQERLAELLQVNVSRISVKATTSERLGFTGREEGIAATAAVSIMVPDTGDA
;
A
#
# COMPACT_ATOMS: atom_id res chain seq x y z
N MET A 1 -23.23 -22.38 4.90
CA MET A 1 -22.99 -21.46 6.02
C MET A 1 -22.62 -20.13 5.42
N ARG A 2 -23.45 -19.11 5.61
CA ARG A 2 -23.30 -17.78 5.05
C ARG A 2 -22.66 -16.86 6.08
N ILE A 3 -21.62 -16.13 5.69
CA ILE A 3 -20.80 -15.32 6.58
C ILE A 3 -20.92 -13.85 6.14
N ALA A 4 -21.31 -12.99 7.07
CA ALA A 4 -21.30 -11.55 6.87
C ALA A 4 -20.17 -10.88 7.65
N ALA A 5 -19.66 -9.76 7.15
CA ALA A 5 -18.84 -8.83 7.90
C ALA A 5 -19.55 -7.48 8.06
N LEU A 6 -19.57 -6.95 9.28
CA LEU A 6 -19.86 -5.56 9.57
C LEU A 6 -18.54 -4.78 9.62
N LEU A 7 -18.36 -3.86 8.67
CA LEU A 7 -17.18 -3.00 8.62
C LEU A 7 -17.50 -1.65 9.27
N LEU A 8 -17.04 -1.47 10.51
CA LEU A 8 -17.40 -0.31 11.33
C LEU A 8 -16.60 0.93 10.94
N ALA A 9 -17.31 2.00 10.59
CA ALA A 9 -16.78 3.29 10.14
C ALA A 9 -17.36 4.51 10.90
N ALA A 10 -18.22 4.31 11.89
CA ALA A 10 -18.94 5.38 12.59
C ALA A 10 -18.11 6.13 13.66
N GLY A 11 -16.90 5.68 13.98
CA GLY A 11 -16.08 6.28 15.03
C GLY A 11 -15.47 7.63 14.62
N ARG A 12 -15.79 8.71 15.34
CA ARG A 12 -15.29 10.09 15.09
C ARG A 12 -13.81 10.36 15.43
N GLY A 13 -13.01 9.33 15.71
CA GLY A 13 -11.54 9.48 15.81
C GLY A 13 -10.96 10.48 16.81
N ARG A 14 -11.65 10.85 17.90
CA ARG A 14 -11.24 11.94 18.85
C ARG A 14 -9.77 11.90 19.31
N ARG A 15 -9.22 10.70 19.56
CA ARG A 15 -7.81 10.51 19.98
C ARG A 15 -6.78 10.77 18.87
N PHE A 16 -7.16 10.58 17.62
CA PHE A 16 -6.30 10.83 16.46
C PHE A 16 -6.18 12.33 16.15
N ALA A 17 -7.28 13.08 16.34
CA ALA A 17 -7.29 14.54 16.15
C ALA A 17 -6.43 15.28 17.19
N ALA A 18 -6.30 14.75 18.41
CA ALA A 18 -5.47 15.35 19.46
C ALA A 18 -3.95 15.31 19.18
N GLY A 19 -3.50 14.52 18.19
CA GLY A 19 -2.09 14.32 17.87
C GLY A 19 -1.51 15.29 16.83
N SER A 20 -2.32 16.02 16.05
CA SER A 20 -1.84 17.07 15.13
C SER A 20 -2.97 18.01 14.67
N PRO A 21 -2.75 19.34 14.58
CA PRO A 21 -3.74 20.30 14.09
C PRO A 21 -4.16 20.06 12.63
N GLU A 22 -3.26 19.49 11.82
CA GLU A 22 -3.52 19.12 10.41
C GLU A 22 -4.49 17.93 10.25
N ASN A 23 -4.96 17.36 11.37
CA ASN A 23 -5.88 16.23 11.40
C ASN A 23 -7.33 16.59 11.75
N GLU A 24 -7.67 17.89 11.84
CA GLU A 24 -9.05 18.33 12.07
C GLU A 24 -9.96 17.99 10.88
N GLY A 25 -11.00 17.18 11.13
CA GLY A 25 -12.13 16.98 10.21
C GLY A 25 -12.15 15.69 9.39
N SER A 26 -11.04 14.96 9.24
CA SER A 26 -11.02 13.68 8.50
C SER A 26 -10.94 12.49 9.45
N SER A 27 -12.00 11.66 9.48
CA SER A 27 -12.03 10.44 10.29
C SER A 27 -10.89 9.50 9.85
N LYS A 28 -10.11 9.02 10.81
CA LYS A 28 -8.86 8.24 10.60
C LYS A 28 -8.98 7.08 9.60
N GLN A 29 -10.14 6.44 9.52
CA GLN A 29 -10.45 5.34 8.60
C GLN A 29 -10.46 5.75 7.12
N PHE A 30 -10.54 7.04 6.78
CA PHE A 30 -10.48 7.54 5.40
C PHE A 30 -9.09 8.08 5.01
N ARG A 31 -8.10 8.00 5.91
CA ARG A 31 -6.72 8.40 5.60
C ARG A 31 -6.12 7.50 4.53
N MET A 32 -5.31 8.09 3.66
CA MET A 32 -4.59 7.37 2.61
C MET A 32 -3.39 6.64 3.22
N LEU A 33 -3.34 5.35 2.98
CA LEU A 33 -2.26 4.45 3.39
C LEU A 33 -1.73 3.77 2.13
N ARG A 34 -0.51 4.14 1.70
CA ARG A 34 0.11 3.69 0.44
C ARG A 34 -0.88 3.75 -0.74
N GLY A 35 -1.49 4.92 -0.96
CA GLY A 35 -2.39 5.17 -2.10
C GLY A 35 -3.81 4.60 -2.01
N LYS A 36 -4.21 3.96 -0.90
CA LYS A 36 -5.59 3.50 -0.67
C LYS A 36 -6.14 3.99 0.68
N PRO A 37 -7.43 4.31 0.80
CA PRO A 37 -8.03 4.58 2.11
C PRO A 37 -7.87 3.40 3.08
N VAL A 38 -7.62 3.68 4.35
CA VAL A 38 -7.47 2.66 5.41
C VAL A 38 -8.67 1.71 5.45
N ILE A 39 -9.90 2.23 5.40
CA ILE A 39 -11.12 1.41 5.39
C ILE A 39 -11.24 0.54 4.15
N ARG A 40 -10.74 1.00 3.01
CA ARG A 40 -10.72 0.20 1.77
C ARG A 40 -9.84 -1.02 1.95
N ARG A 41 -8.66 -0.85 2.55
CA ARG A 41 -7.75 -1.97 2.84
C ARG A 41 -8.37 -2.96 3.82
N ALA A 42 -9.05 -2.46 4.85
CA ALA A 42 -9.80 -3.32 5.78
C ALA A 42 -10.90 -4.13 5.07
N ALA A 43 -11.63 -3.51 4.12
CA ALA A 43 -12.60 -4.21 3.29
C ALA A 43 -11.96 -5.27 2.40
N GLU A 44 -10.90 -4.90 1.66
CA GLU A 44 -10.14 -5.81 0.79
C GLU A 44 -9.56 -7.01 1.55
N ALA A 45 -9.17 -6.83 2.82
CA ALA A 45 -8.67 -7.91 3.68
C ALA A 45 -9.77 -8.89 4.13
N LEU A 46 -11.03 -8.45 4.23
CA LEU A 46 -12.16 -9.30 4.67
C LEU A 46 -12.88 -9.98 3.51
N LEU A 47 -12.99 -9.32 2.35
CA LEU A 47 -13.77 -9.78 1.19
C LEU A 47 -13.47 -11.24 0.77
N PRO A 48 -12.22 -11.75 0.79
CA PRO A 48 -11.94 -13.13 0.44
C PRO A 48 -12.54 -14.18 1.40
N HIS A 49 -13.02 -13.76 2.57
CA HIS A 49 -13.44 -14.64 3.66
C HIS A 49 -14.94 -14.57 3.99
N VAL A 50 -15.70 -13.69 3.33
CA VAL A 50 -17.12 -13.45 3.64
C VAL A 50 -17.98 -13.38 2.38
N ASP A 51 -19.24 -13.79 2.52
CA ASP A 51 -20.23 -13.71 1.44
C ASP A 51 -20.87 -12.31 1.34
N ILE A 52 -20.92 -11.60 2.47
CA ILE A 52 -21.53 -10.28 2.59
C ILE A 52 -20.57 -9.36 3.34
N LEU A 53 -20.36 -8.15 2.82
CA LEU A 53 -19.70 -7.09 3.57
C LEU A 53 -20.63 -5.87 3.63
N LEU A 54 -21.00 -5.47 4.84
CA LEU A 54 -21.85 -4.32 5.11
C LEU A 54 -21.05 -3.21 5.82
N PRO A 55 -20.77 -2.09 5.14
CA PRO A 55 -20.19 -0.91 5.76
C PRO A 55 -21.20 -0.22 6.68
N VAL A 56 -20.77 0.22 7.86
CA VAL A 56 -21.63 0.89 8.84
C VAL A 56 -21.02 2.24 9.24
N GLY A 57 -21.65 3.34 8.83
CA GLY A 57 -21.27 4.70 9.16
C GLY A 57 -21.92 5.74 8.26
N ASP A 58 -21.97 6.99 8.73
CA ASP A 58 -22.67 8.09 8.06
C ASP A 58 -21.74 9.04 7.28
N ASP A 59 -20.44 8.78 7.26
CA ASP A 59 -19.48 9.67 6.61
C ASP A 59 -19.66 9.59 5.08
N PRO A 60 -19.82 10.74 4.38
CA PRO A 60 -19.99 10.76 2.93
C PRO A 60 -18.86 10.06 2.17
N LEU A 61 -17.63 10.06 2.72
CA LEU A 61 -16.48 9.42 2.09
C LEU A 61 -16.53 7.89 2.10
N LEU A 62 -17.46 7.28 2.86
CA LEU A 62 -17.53 5.84 3.03
C LEU A 62 -17.86 5.11 1.73
N ALA A 63 -18.90 5.56 1.02
CA ALA A 63 -19.29 4.96 -0.25
C ALA A 63 -18.17 5.11 -1.29
N ASP A 64 -17.59 6.31 -1.40
CA ASP A 64 -16.53 6.62 -2.36
C ASP A 64 -15.25 5.81 -2.08
N SER A 65 -14.87 5.65 -0.81
CA SER A 65 -13.68 4.87 -0.43
C SER A 65 -13.79 3.39 -0.82
N LEU A 66 -15.01 2.87 -0.88
CA LEU A 66 -15.31 1.47 -1.18
C LEU A 66 -15.79 1.24 -2.61
N ALA A 67 -15.80 2.29 -3.45
CA ALA A 67 -16.24 2.20 -4.83
C ALA A 67 -15.51 1.09 -5.61
N GLY A 68 -16.28 0.32 -6.38
CA GLY A 68 -15.79 -0.81 -7.17
C GLY A 68 -15.55 -2.11 -6.39
N LEU A 69 -15.77 -2.12 -5.07
CA LEU A 69 -15.76 -3.37 -4.27
C LEU A 69 -17.18 -3.98 -4.21
N ASN A 70 -17.25 -5.30 -4.11
CA ASN A 70 -18.51 -6.03 -3.93
C ASN A 70 -18.97 -5.94 -2.45
N VAL A 71 -19.58 -4.80 -2.09
CA VAL A 71 -20.08 -4.51 -0.74
C VAL A 71 -21.54 -4.07 -0.81
N LEU A 72 -22.30 -4.28 0.27
CA LEU A 72 -23.65 -3.71 0.39
C LEU A 72 -23.59 -2.19 0.52
N PRO A 73 -24.67 -1.46 0.16
CA PRO A 73 -24.78 -0.04 0.42
C PRO A 73 -24.52 0.27 1.91
N PRO A 74 -23.73 1.31 2.24
CA PRO A 74 -23.48 1.68 3.61
C PRO A 74 -24.78 1.98 4.37
N VAL A 75 -24.83 1.59 5.64
CA VAL A 75 -25.92 1.95 6.54
C VAL A 75 -25.47 2.91 7.62
N SER A 76 -26.42 3.71 8.10
CA SER A 76 -26.17 4.70 9.13
C SER A 76 -25.64 4.10 10.42
N GLY A 77 -24.65 4.78 11.00
CA GLY A 77 -24.16 4.47 12.33
C GLY A 77 -25.18 4.88 13.41
N GLY A 78 -24.84 4.59 14.66
CA GLY A 78 -25.55 5.15 15.81
C GLY A 78 -24.66 6.09 16.62
N ALA A 79 -25.16 6.49 17.80
CA ALA A 79 -24.44 7.42 18.67
C ALA A 79 -23.15 6.80 19.24
N GLU A 80 -23.24 5.53 19.64
CA GLU A 80 -22.14 4.74 20.16
C GLU A 80 -21.81 3.55 19.25
N ARG A 81 -20.64 2.91 19.48
CA ARG A 81 -20.21 1.73 18.72
C ARG A 81 -21.27 0.62 18.72
N HIS A 82 -21.89 0.39 19.87
CA HIS A 82 -22.93 -0.63 20.05
C HIS A 82 -24.14 -0.37 19.14
N ASP A 83 -24.62 0.87 19.06
CA ASP A 83 -25.75 1.24 18.21
C ASP A 83 -25.44 1.03 16.72
N SER A 84 -24.21 1.36 16.29
CA SER A 84 -23.76 1.08 14.93
C SER A 84 -23.80 -0.42 14.61
N VAL A 85 -23.28 -1.27 15.50
CA VAL A 85 -23.33 -2.72 15.30
C VAL A 85 -24.78 -3.19 15.20
N ARG A 86 -25.66 -2.73 16.11
CA ARG A 86 -27.09 -3.06 16.07
C ARG A 86 -27.75 -2.69 14.75
N ASN A 87 -27.53 -1.48 14.24
CA ASN A 87 -28.06 -1.05 12.93
C ASN A 87 -27.57 -1.98 11.80
N GLY A 88 -26.30 -2.37 11.83
CA GLY A 88 -25.74 -3.33 10.88
C GLY A 88 -26.42 -4.70 10.98
N LEU A 89 -26.61 -5.23 12.18
CA LEU A 89 -27.25 -6.52 12.42
C LEU A 89 -28.73 -6.52 11.98
N GLU A 90 -29.49 -5.47 12.30
CA GLU A 90 -30.88 -5.32 11.86
C GLU A 90 -30.99 -5.23 10.33
N THR A 91 -30.01 -4.58 9.67
CA THR A 91 -29.93 -4.56 8.20
C THR A 91 -29.67 -5.94 7.63
N LEU A 92 -28.72 -6.70 8.19
CA LEU A 92 -28.44 -8.06 7.76
C LEU A 92 -29.66 -8.99 7.99
N ALA A 93 -30.43 -8.75 9.05
CA ALA A 93 -31.63 -9.51 9.36
C ALA A 93 -32.79 -9.26 8.37
N SER A 94 -32.81 -8.12 7.68
CA SER A 94 -33.85 -7.78 6.70
C SER A 94 -33.56 -8.31 5.29
N LEU A 95 -32.38 -8.92 5.07
CA LEU A 95 -32.06 -9.59 3.82
C LEU A 95 -32.97 -10.81 3.63
N ALA A 96 -33.27 -11.14 2.35
CA ALA A 96 -34.07 -12.32 2.01
C ALA A 96 -33.49 -13.62 2.59
N GLU A 97 -32.16 -13.67 2.69
CA GLU A 97 -31.40 -14.74 3.32
C GLU A 97 -30.39 -14.10 4.29
N PRO A 98 -30.69 -14.03 5.60
CA PRO A 98 -29.76 -13.55 6.61
C PRO A 98 -28.55 -14.48 6.76
N PRO A 99 -27.41 -13.98 7.26
CA PRO A 99 -26.22 -14.81 7.47
C PRO A 99 -26.35 -15.74 8.68
N ASP A 100 -25.55 -16.81 8.70
CA ASP A 100 -25.41 -17.70 9.85
C ASP A 100 -24.39 -17.16 10.86
N LEU A 101 -23.30 -16.56 10.35
CA LEU A 101 -22.20 -15.99 11.11
C LEU A 101 -22.00 -14.52 10.77
N VAL A 102 -21.55 -13.74 11.75
CA VAL A 102 -21.19 -12.34 11.56
C VAL A 102 -19.83 -12.02 12.15
N LEU A 103 -19.00 -11.32 11.39
CA LEU A 103 -17.71 -10.78 11.80
C LEU A 103 -17.85 -9.27 11.99
N VAL A 104 -17.59 -8.78 13.20
CA VAL A 104 -17.56 -7.33 13.48
C VAL A 104 -16.12 -6.85 13.43
N HIS A 105 -15.80 -6.01 12.44
CA HIS A 105 -14.44 -5.53 12.20
C HIS A 105 -14.33 -4.00 12.28
N ASP A 106 -13.22 -3.53 12.86
CA ASP A 106 -12.93 -2.10 12.91
C ASP A 106 -12.39 -1.66 11.55
N GLY A 107 -13.05 -0.71 10.87
CA GLY A 107 -12.54 -0.13 9.62
C GLY A 107 -11.20 0.60 9.76
N ALA A 108 -10.70 0.77 10.99
CA ALA A 108 -9.38 1.30 11.32
C ALA A 108 -8.29 0.22 11.45
N ARG A 109 -8.57 -1.06 11.17
CA ARG A 109 -7.59 -2.16 11.12
C ARG A 109 -7.36 -2.62 9.67
N PRO A 110 -6.53 -1.92 8.89
CA PRO A 110 -6.44 -2.15 7.44
C PRO A 110 -5.69 -3.42 7.04
N CYS A 111 -4.98 -4.07 7.96
CA CYS A 111 -3.99 -5.11 7.67
C CYS A 111 -4.22 -6.37 8.51
N VAL A 112 -5.47 -6.79 8.71
CA VAL A 112 -5.74 -8.07 9.36
C VAL A 112 -5.17 -9.21 8.50
N PRO A 113 -4.31 -10.09 9.06
CA PRO A 113 -3.79 -11.21 8.30
C PRO A 113 -4.88 -12.25 7.95
N PRO A 114 -4.86 -12.88 6.76
CA PRO A 114 -5.87 -13.85 6.35
C PRO A 114 -6.05 -15.02 7.33
N GLU A 115 -4.95 -15.51 7.91
CA GLU A 115 -4.96 -16.61 8.87
C GLU A 115 -5.71 -16.24 10.15
N VAL A 116 -5.68 -14.96 10.57
CA VAL A 116 -6.44 -14.50 11.74
C VAL A 116 -7.93 -14.58 11.46
N VAL A 117 -8.37 -14.13 10.27
CA VAL A 117 -9.80 -14.19 9.87
C VAL A 117 -10.28 -15.64 9.77
N GLN A 118 -9.48 -16.50 9.13
CA GLN A 118 -9.78 -17.93 8.98
C GLN A 118 -9.88 -18.66 10.32
N ASN A 119 -8.95 -18.40 11.25
CA ASN A 119 -8.96 -19.01 12.58
C ASN A 119 -10.21 -18.60 13.38
N VAL A 120 -10.65 -17.35 13.26
CA VAL A 120 -11.91 -16.89 13.88
C VAL A 120 -13.10 -17.67 13.31
N ILE A 121 -13.22 -17.77 11.99
CA ILE A 121 -14.31 -18.48 11.32
C ILE A 121 -14.31 -19.96 11.68
N GLU A 122 -13.15 -20.62 11.71
CA GLU A 122 -13.03 -22.03 12.03
C GLU A 122 -13.47 -22.32 13.47
N ALA A 123 -13.02 -21.51 14.43
CA ALA A 123 -13.38 -21.66 15.83
C ALA A 123 -14.87 -21.42 16.11
N LEU A 124 -15.58 -20.64 15.27
CA LEU A 124 -17.03 -20.45 15.37
C LEU A 124 -17.85 -21.71 15.13
N LYS A 125 -17.25 -22.79 14.58
CA LYS A 125 -17.91 -24.09 14.50
C LYS A 125 -18.14 -24.71 15.89
N ALA A 126 -17.31 -24.36 16.87
CA ALA A 126 -17.36 -24.90 18.23
C ALA A 126 -17.82 -23.88 19.29
N HIS A 127 -17.76 -22.58 18.99
CA HIS A 127 -18.03 -21.51 19.94
C HIS A 127 -19.03 -20.49 19.38
N ALA A 128 -19.89 -19.94 20.25
CA ALA A 128 -20.88 -18.93 19.86
C ALA A 128 -20.25 -17.55 19.59
N GLY A 129 -19.09 -17.28 20.18
CA GLY A 129 -18.29 -16.08 19.96
C GLY A 129 -16.81 -16.39 19.99
N VAL A 130 -16.05 -15.75 19.09
CA VAL A 130 -14.60 -15.91 18.96
C VAL A 130 -13.97 -14.56 18.67
N ILE A 131 -12.89 -14.22 19.39
CA ILE A 131 -12.12 -13.01 19.09
C ILE A 131 -10.63 -13.32 18.92
N PRO A 132 -9.92 -12.65 17.99
CA PRO A 132 -8.48 -12.68 17.97
C PRO A 132 -7.92 -11.81 19.09
N ALA A 133 -6.90 -12.29 19.78
CA ALA A 133 -6.22 -11.53 20.82
C ALA A 133 -4.72 -11.82 20.86
N VAL A 134 -3.94 -10.86 21.35
CA VAL A 134 -2.48 -11.02 21.52
C VAL A 134 -2.12 -10.88 22.99
N ALA A 135 -1.37 -11.84 23.53
CA ALA A 135 -0.91 -11.81 24.91
C ALA A 135 -0.15 -10.52 25.22
N VAL A 136 -0.35 -9.99 26.43
CA VAL A 136 0.38 -8.81 26.89
C VAL A 136 1.81 -9.20 27.22
N SER A 137 2.78 -8.68 26.46
CA SER A 137 4.21 -8.90 26.69
C SER A 137 4.80 -7.92 27.70
N ASP A 138 4.38 -6.66 27.68
CA ASP A 138 5.00 -5.61 28.49
C ASP A 138 4.49 -5.61 29.94
N THR A 139 5.25 -5.00 30.84
CA THR A 139 4.77 -4.78 32.22
C THR A 139 3.65 -3.75 32.21
N ILE A 140 2.50 -4.08 32.79
CA ILE A 140 1.35 -3.17 32.87
C ILE A 140 1.38 -2.41 34.20
N LYS A 141 1.27 -1.09 34.13
CA LYS A 141 1.18 -0.20 35.29
C LYS A 141 -0.20 0.44 35.35
N LYS A 142 -0.81 0.45 36.54
CA LYS A 142 -1.96 1.31 36.82
C LYS A 142 -1.42 2.69 37.20
N VAL A 143 -1.96 3.74 36.59
CA VAL A 143 -1.48 5.12 36.75
C VAL A 143 -2.66 6.02 37.09
N GLU A 144 -2.49 6.89 38.09
CA GLU A 144 -3.44 7.93 38.47
C GLU A 144 -2.68 9.26 38.57
N ASN A 145 -3.18 10.32 37.92
CA ASN A 145 -2.54 11.64 37.88
C ASN A 145 -1.05 11.62 37.46
N GLY A 146 -0.69 10.71 36.55
CA GLY A 146 0.68 10.56 36.06
C GLY A 146 1.63 9.79 37.01
N ILE A 147 1.14 9.29 38.14
CA ILE A 147 1.92 8.54 39.12
C ILE A 147 1.52 7.06 39.07
N ILE A 148 2.51 6.17 39.08
CA ILE A 148 2.28 4.72 39.15
C ILE A 148 1.68 4.38 40.51
N VAL A 149 0.49 3.80 40.52
CA VAL A 149 -0.19 3.34 41.74
C VAL A 149 -0.09 1.85 41.95
N ASP A 150 0.07 1.06 40.87
CA ASP A 150 0.17 -0.40 40.97
C ASP A 150 0.84 -1.02 39.73
N THR A 151 1.28 -2.27 39.85
CA THR A 151 1.72 -3.13 38.74
C THR A 151 0.72 -4.27 38.56
N VAL A 152 0.03 -4.30 37.42
CA VAL A 152 -0.93 -5.35 37.11
C VAL A 152 -0.18 -6.55 36.53
N SER A 153 -0.44 -7.76 37.03
CA SER A 153 0.13 -8.97 36.45
C SER A 153 -0.30 -9.10 34.99
N ARG A 154 0.66 -9.32 34.09
CA ARG A 154 0.39 -9.57 32.66
C ARG A 154 -0.06 -11.00 32.37
N GLU A 155 0.06 -11.91 33.34
CA GLU A 155 -0.36 -13.31 33.20
C GLU A 155 -1.87 -13.37 32.94
N GLY A 156 -2.28 -14.08 31.88
CA GLY A 156 -3.68 -14.16 31.48
C GLY A 156 -4.27 -12.88 30.87
N LEU A 157 -3.48 -11.80 30.69
CA LEU A 157 -3.95 -10.59 30.02
C LEU A 157 -3.70 -10.65 28.52
N TRP A 158 -4.75 -10.35 27.75
CA TRP A 158 -4.73 -10.35 26.31
C TRP A 158 -5.31 -9.05 25.76
N ARG A 159 -4.73 -8.55 24.67
CA ARG A 159 -5.22 -7.38 23.94
C ARG A 159 -6.18 -7.86 22.86
N ALA A 160 -7.47 -7.64 23.07
CA ALA A 160 -8.51 -7.97 22.10
C ALA A 160 -8.30 -7.23 20.77
N GLN A 161 -8.56 -7.94 19.68
CA GLN A 161 -8.52 -7.44 18.32
C GLN A 161 -9.85 -7.71 17.60
N THR A 162 -9.97 -7.22 16.38
CA THR A 162 -11.07 -7.54 15.47
C THR A 162 -10.47 -8.15 14.18
N PRO A 163 -11.21 -8.95 13.39
CA PRO A 163 -12.65 -9.22 13.44
C PRO A 163 -13.07 -10.06 14.66
N GLN A 164 -14.10 -9.62 15.37
CA GLN A 164 -14.76 -10.43 16.39
C GLN A 164 -15.89 -11.21 15.72
N GLY A 165 -15.86 -12.53 15.79
CA GLY A 165 -16.81 -13.40 15.12
C GLY A 165 -17.87 -13.94 16.07
N PHE A 166 -19.10 -14.08 15.58
CA PHE A 166 -20.24 -14.54 16.37
C PHE A 166 -21.25 -15.33 15.54
N HIS A 167 -22.03 -16.20 16.18
CA HIS A 167 -23.28 -16.71 15.62
C HIS A 167 -24.26 -15.55 15.46
N PHE A 168 -24.74 -15.32 14.24
CA PHE A 168 -25.54 -14.13 13.92
C PHE A 168 -26.84 -14.02 14.73
N PRO A 169 -27.67 -15.08 14.86
CA PRO A 169 -28.91 -14.98 15.63
C PRO A 169 -28.68 -14.65 17.10
N THR A 170 -27.63 -15.21 17.70
CA THR A 170 -27.23 -14.96 19.09
C THR A 170 -26.85 -13.50 19.30
N LEU A 171 -25.95 -12.97 18.46
CA LEU A 171 -25.50 -11.58 18.61
C LEU A 171 -26.64 -10.58 18.37
N LEU A 172 -27.49 -10.83 17.37
CA LEU A 172 -28.65 -9.97 17.08
C LEU A 172 -29.62 -9.90 18.26
N GLU A 173 -29.96 -11.03 18.88
CA GLU A 173 -30.88 -11.06 20.01
C GLU A 173 -30.30 -10.33 21.23
N LEU A 174 -29.00 -10.48 21.50
CA LEU A 174 -28.32 -9.75 22.57
C LEU A 174 -28.36 -8.23 22.35
N HIS A 175 -28.14 -7.78 21.12
CA HIS A 175 -28.25 -6.35 20.76
C HIS A 175 -29.70 -5.82 20.81
N ARG A 176 -30.71 -6.68 20.68
CA ARG A 176 -32.13 -6.30 20.83
C ARG A 176 -32.56 -6.19 22.29
N THR A 177 -32.02 -7.05 23.14
CA THR A 177 -32.47 -7.22 24.54
C THR A 177 -31.63 -6.44 25.55
N GLN A 178 -30.33 -6.27 25.31
CA GLN A 178 -29.42 -5.55 26.21
C GLN A 178 -29.17 -4.14 25.67
N ARG A 179 -29.55 -3.12 26.46
CA ARG A 179 -29.39 -1.69 26.09
C ARG A 179 -28.23 -1.00 26.77
N ASP A 180 -27.48 -1.70 27.62
CA ASP A 180 -26.36 -1.11 28.34
C ASP A 180 -25.14 -0.99 27.42
N ALA A 181 -24.57 0.21 27.34
CA ALA A 181 -23.37 0.47 26.55
C ALA A 181 -22.18 -0.35 27.11
N ARG A 182 -21.74 -1.35 26.35
CA ARG A 182 -20.54 -2.16 26.64
C ARG A 182 -19.40 -1.82 25.68
N THR A 183 -18.17 -2.12 26.09
CA THR A 183 -16.95 -1.70 25.40
C THR A 183 -16.69 -2.44 24.08
N ASP A 184 -17.14 -3.69 23.96
CA ASP A 184 -17.10 -4.49 22.73
C ASP A 184 -18.22 -5.56 22.71
N ASP A 185 -18.31 -6.32 21.60
CA ASP A 185 -19.37 -7.30 21.37
C ASP A 185 -19.13 -8.61 22.16
N ALA A 186 -17.88 -8.95 22.44
CA ALA A 186 -17.52 -10.07 23.31
C ALA A 186 -18.11 -9.90 24.72
N ALA A 187 -18.00 -8.69 25.30
CA ALA A 187 -18.55 -8.40 26.62
C ALA A 187 -20.08 -8.63 26.72
N LEU A 188 -20.83 -8.45 25.62
CA LEU A 188 -22.27 -8.73 25.58
C LEU A 188 -22.55 -10.23 25.73
N LEU A 189 -21.77 -11.06 25.02
CA LEU A 189 -21.89 -12.52 25.10
C LEU A 189 -21.48 -13.04 26.48
N GLU A 190 -20.36 -12.55 27.01
CA GLU A 190 -19.86 -12.92 28.33
C GLU A 190 -20.92 -12.67 29.42
N HIS A 191 -21.55 -11.49 29.38
CA HIS A 191 -22.58 -11.12 30.34
C HIS A 191 -23.85 -11.97 30.21
N ALA A 192 -24.19 -12.40 28.99
CA ALA A 192 -25.28 -13.33 28.73
C ALA A 192 -24.94 -14.79 29.08
N GLY A 193 -23.74 -15.07 29.61
CA GLY A 193 -23.29 -16.42 29.97
C GLY A 193 -22.84 -17.25 28.77
N HIS A 194 -22.67 -16.65 27.59
CA HIS A 194 -22.10 -17.32 26.43
C HIS A 194 -20.56 -17.23 26.50
N PRO A 195 -19.83 -18.36 26.50
CA PRO A 195 -18.38 -18.32 26.49
C PRO A 195 -17.86 -17.75 25.16
N VAL A 196 -16.90 -16.82 25.26
CA VAL A 196 -16.18 -16.26 24.10
C VAL A 196 -14.79 -16.88 24.06
N ALA A 197 -14.48 -17.60 22.98
CA ALA A 197 -13.17 -18.19 22.78
C ALA A 197 -12.19 -17.15 22.21
N ILE A 198 -10.89 -17.38 22.47
CA ILE A 198 -9.82 -16.61 21.86
C ILE A 198 -9.09 -17.44 20.81
N VAL A 199 -8.69 -16.79 19.73
CA VAL A 199 -7.68 -17.30 18.80
C VAL A 199 -6.47 -16.38 18.80
N GLN A 200 -5.32 -16.91 18.41
CA GLN A 200 -4.10 -16.12 18.32
C GLN A 200 -4.28 -14.99 17.30
N GLY A 201 -4.18 -13.74 17.78
CA GLY A 201 -4.13 -12.54 16.94
C GLY A 201 -2.72 -12.25 16.42
N SER A 202 -2.54 -11.07 15.84
CA SER A 202 -1.26 -10.65 15.27
C SER A 202 -0.90 -9.23 15.69
N ASP A 203 0.36 -8.99 16.07
CA ASP A 203 0.86 -7.63 16.34
C ASP A 203 0.82 -6.73 15.10
N ASN A 204 0.79 -7.32 13.90
CA ASN A 204 0.64 -6.62 12.62
C ASN A 204 -0.82 -6.19 12.34
N ASN A 205 -1.80 -6.73 13.07
CA ASN A 205 -3.21 -6.31 12.99
C ASN A 205 -3.45 -4.99 13.75
N ILE A 206 -2.69 -3.96 13.40
CA ILE A 206 -2.63 -2.67 14.09
C ILE A 206 -3.95 -1.92 13.84
N LYS A 207 -4.51 -1.36 14.92
CA LYS A 207 -5.64 -0.43 14.84
C LYS A 207 -5.12 1.00 14.78
N LEU A 208 -5.30 1.65 13.64
CA LEU A 208 -4.99 3.07 13.49
C LEU A 208 -5.74 3.87 14.57
N THR A 209 -5.00 4.42 15.52
CA THR A 209 -5.54 5.14 16.68
C THR A 209 -4.86 6.48 16.89
N VAL A 210 -3.55 6.53 16.68
CA VAL A 210 -2.71 7.73 16.71
C VAL A 210 -1.97 7.91 15.38
N ALA A 211 -1.30 9.05 15.18
CA ALA A 211 -0.63 9.35 13.91
C ALA A 211 0.56 8.40 13.65
N GLU A 212 1.29 8.04 14.69
CA GLU A 212 2.45 7.14 14.65
C GLU A 212 2.09 5.72 14.16
N ASP A 213 0.83 5.31 14.32
CA ASP A 213 0.35 4.03 13.81
C ASP A 213 0.39 3.98 12.26
N LEU A 214 0.32 5.12 11.56
CA LEU A 214 0.44 5.14 10.09
C LEU A 214 1.79 4.60 9.63
N MET A 215 2.89 5.05 10.24
CA MET A 215 4.23 4.59 9.88
C MET A 215 4.39 3.09 10.13
N ARG A 216 3.83 2.58 11.24
CA ARG A 216 3.85 1.15 11.55
C ARG A 216 3.02 0.34 10.55
N LEU A 217 1.85 0.84 10.18
CA LEU A 217 0.99 0.24 9.16
C LEU A 217 1.64 0.24 7.78
N GLU A 218 2.34 1.31 7.40
CA GLU A 218 3.17 1.33 6.20
C GLU A 218 4.23 0.23 6.26
N GLY A 219 4.94 0.10 7.38
CA GLY A 219 5.91 -0.98 7.59
C GLY A 219 5.32 -2.38 7.51
N VAL A 220 4.07 -2.60 7.96
CA VAL A 220 3.37 -3.89 7.79
C VAL A 220 3.04 -4.16 6.33
N ILE A 221 2.57 -3.14 5.59
CA ILE A 221 2.26 -3.26 4.16
C ILE A 221 3.53 -3.48 3.34
N ASP A 222 4.58 -2.76 3.69
CA ASP A 222 5.90 -2.83 3.06
C ASP A 222 6.72 -4.02 3.60
N GLY A 223 6.20 -4.77 4.58
CA GLY A 223 6.97 -5.73 5.38
C GLY A 223 7.57 -6.91 4.61
N ASN A 224 7.15 -7.07 3.36
CA ASN A 224 7.73 -8.03 2.43
C ASN A 224 8.53 -7.35 1.31
N LEU A 225 8.74 -6.04 1.29
CA LEU A 225 9.50 -5.40 0.21
C LEU A 225 11.00 -5.49 0.48
N LEU A 226 11.74 -6.12 -0.43
CA LEU A 226 13.20 -6.13 -0.42
C LEU A 226 13.76 -5.01 -1.29
N PRO A 227 14.79 -4.30 -0.82
CA PRO A 227 15.53 -3.37 -1.66
C PRO A 227 16.28 -4.14 -2.73
N ARG A 228 16.18 -3.69 -3.98
CA ARG A 228 17.02 -4.15 -5.09
C ARG A 228 17.68 -2.97 -5.77
N VAL A 229 18.91 -3.19 -6.21
CA VAL A 229 19.68 -2.20 -6.95
C VAL A 229 19.96 -2.69 -8.35
N GLY A 230 19.99 -1.77 -9.30
CA GLY A 230 20.37 -2.04 -10.67
C GLY A 230 21.28 -0.97 -11.21
N LEU A 231 22.18 -1.40 -12.08
CA LEU A 231 23.14 -0.55 -12.76
C LEU A 231 22.93 -0.72 -14.27
N GLY A 232 22.85 0.40 -14.98
CA GLY A 232 22.84 0.44 -16.44
C GLY A 232 24.06 1.17 -16.96
N TYR A 233 24.53 0.74 -18.12
CA TYR A 233 25.58 1.40 -18.88
C TYR A 233 25.31 1.21 -20.37
N ASP A 234 25.27 2.31 -21.12
CA ASP A 234 25.07 2.26 -22.57
C ASP A 234 25.91 3.32 -23.30
N VAL A 235 26.19 3.07 -24.58
CA VAL A 235 27.05 3.90 -25.42
C VAL A 235 26.50 3.98 -26.84
N HIS A 236 26.23 5.20 -27.30
CA HIS A 236 25.86 5.45 -28.69
C HIS A 236 26.86 6.37 -29.38
N ALA A 237 27.19 6.06 -30.64
CA ALA A 237 28.02 6.91 -31.48
C ALA A 237 27.23 8.13 -31.98
N PHE A 238 27.90 9.24 -32.28
CA PHE A 238 27.26 10.38 -32.94
C PHE A 238 26.99 10.09 -34.43
N GLU A 239 25.86 10.60 -34.94
CA GLU A 239 25.44 10.48 -36.35
C GLU A 239 24.95 11.84 -36.88
N GLU A 240 25.36 12.19 -38.10
CA GLU A 240 24.91 13.42 -38.76
C GLU A 240 23.47 13.28 -39.30
N GLY A 241 22.75 14.40 -39.36
CA GLY A 241 21.39 14.41 -39.90
C GLY A 241 20.30 13.83 -38.98
N ARG A 242 20.65 13.46 -37.74
CA ARG A 242 19.70 13.01 -36.71
C ARG A 242 19.51 14.06 -35.62
N LYS A 243 18.34 14.04 -35.00
CA LYS A 243 18.06 14.78 -33.77
C LYS A 243 18.79 14.14 -32.60
N LEU A 244 19.29 14.95 -31.68
CA LEU A 244 19.86 14.45 -30.43
C LEU A 244 18.75 14.39 -29.39
N ILE A 245 18.28 13.18 -29.10
CA ILE A 245 17.32 12.92 -28.03
C ILE A 245 18.08 12.38 -26.82
N LEU A 246 17.90 13.00 -25.66
CA LEU A 246 18.52 12.58 -24.40
C LEU A 246 17.51 12.72 -23.27
N CYS A 247 17.30 11.64 -22.51
CA CYS A 247 16.35 11.58 -21.40
C CYS A 247 14.92 12.06 -21.77
N GLY A 248 14.46 11.71 -22.97
CA GLY A 248 13.13 11.96 -23.49
C GLY A 248 12.89 13.37 -24.02
N ILE A 249 13.95 14.18 -24.19
CA ILE A 249 13.86 15.55 -24.74
C ILE A 249 14.85 15.76 -25.88
N GLU A 250 14.48 16.62 -26.84
CA GLU A 250 15.36 17.04 -27.94
C GLU A 250 16.36 18.10 -27.46
N ILE A 251 17.65 17.87 -27.70
CA ILE A 251 18.74 18.77 -27.35
C ILE A 251 19.30 19.42 -28.61
N PRO A 252 19.37 20.76 -28.68
CA PRO A 252 19.98 21.45 -29.82
C PRO A 252 21.44 21.03 -30.01
N HIS A 253 21.71 20.33 -31.11
CA HIS A 253 23.05 19.85 -31.46
C HIS A 253 23.18 19.61 -32.98
N THR A 254 24.40 19.60 -33.49
CA THR A 254 24.68 19.39 -34.93
C THR A 254 24.65 17.91 -35.33
N LYS A 255 24.68 17.01 -34.35
CA LYS A 255 24.66 15.55 -34.51
C LYS A 255 23.66 14.93 -33.54
N GLY A 256 22.99 13.87 -33.96
CA GLY A 256 22.19 12.99 -33.10
C GLY A 256 22.97 11.73 -32.73
N LEU A 257 22.28 10.73 -32.18
CA LEU A 257 22.89 9.44 -31.84
C LEU A 257 22.51 8.35 -32.85
N ALA A 258 23.49 7.51 -33.17
CA ALA A 258 23.29 6.29 -33.95
C ALA A 258 22.67 5.21 -33.06
N GLY A 259 21.70 4.48 -33.61
CA GLY A 259 21.02 3.40 -32.90
C GLY A 259 19.64 3.12 -33.47
N HIS A 260 19.01 2.09 -32.90
CA HIS A 260 17.58 1.81 -33.03
C HIS A 260 16.75 2.90 -32.32
N SER A 261 15.43 2.91 -32.52
CA SER A 261 14.52 3.94 -31.97
C SER A 261 15.00 5.38 -32.25
N ASP A 262 14.73 6.31 -31.35
CA ASP A 262 15.30 7.65 -31.32
C ASP A 262 16.74 7.72 -30.77
N ALA A 263 17.34 6.56 -30.47
CA ALA A 263 18.70 6.39 -29.96
C ALA A 263 19.00 7.17 -28.66
N ASP A 264 18.01 7.32 -27.78
CA ASP A 264 18.16 7.96 -26.46
C ASP A 264 18.97 7.10 -25.48
N VAL A 265 20.28 7.30 -25.47
CA VAL A 265 21.22 6.58 -24.58
C VAL A 265 20.89 6.78 -23.09
N GLY A 266 20.27 7.90 -22.70
CA GLY A 266 19.90 8.15 -21.31
C GLY A 266 18.73 7.28 -20.86
N ILE A 267 17.69 7.18 -21.70
CA ILE A 267 16.55 6.30 -21.43
C ILE A 267 16.96 4.83 -21.51
N HIS A 268 17.76 4.43 -22.49
CA HIS A 268 18.20 3.04 -22.63
C HIS A 268 18.97 2.56 -21.39
N THR A 269 19.94 3.37 -20.95
CA THR A 269 20.72 3.11 -19.74
C THR A 269 19.82 2.98 -18.50
N LEU A 270 18.80 3.85 -18.38
CA LEU A 270 17.87 3.80 -17.26
C LEU A 270 16.98 2.56 -17.30
N CYS A 271 16.54 2.13 -18.49
CA CYS A 271 15.79 0.90 -18.68
C CYS A 271 16.62 -0.31 -18.22
N ASP A 272 17.88 -0.42 -18.64
CA ASP A 272 18.79 -1.49 -18.23
C ASP A 272 18.99 -1.52 -16.72
N ALA A 273 19.14 -0.36 -16.08
CA ALA A 273 19.23 -0.29 -14.62
C ALA A 273 17.95 -0.82 -13.95
N ILE A 274 16.77 -0.48 -14.47
CA ILE A 274 15.48 -0.96 -13.92
C ILE A 274 15.32 -2.47 -14.14
N TYR A 275 15.54 -2.97 -15.35
CA TYR A 275 15.43 -4.41 -15.65
C TYR A 275 16.48 -5.22 -14.87
N GLY A 276 17.69 -4.69 -14.71
CA GLY A 276 18.72 -5.26 -13.86
C GLY A 276 18.28 -5.36 -12.40
N ALA A 277 17.70 -4.30 -11.83
CA ALA A 277 17.16 -4.33 -10.46
C ALA A 277 16.03 -5.37 -10.30
N LEU A 278 15.25 -5.63 -11.36
CA LEU A 278 14.19 -6.63 -11.38
C LEU A 278 14.69 -8.06 -11.67
N ALA A 279 15.97 -8.23 -12.02
CA ALA A 279 16.54 -9.45 -12.59
C ALA A 279 15.80 -9.93 -13.86
N GLU A 280 15.34 -8.98 -14.69
CA GLU A 280 14.62 -9.26 -15.95
C GLU A 280 15.52 -9.21 -17.20
N GLY A 281 16.79 -8.85 -17.06
CA GLY A 281 17.74 -8.75 -18.18
C GLY A 281 17.98 -7.29 -18.57
N ASP A 282 18.05 -7.03 -19.87
CA ASP A 282 18.33 -5.73 -20.48
C ASP A 282 17.22 -5.34 -21.47
N ILE A 283 17.29 -4.12 -22.00
CA ILE A 283 16.34 -3.58 -22.97
C ILE A 283 16.20 -4.47 -24.21
N GLY A 284 17.26 -5.13 -24.67
CA GLY A 284 17.25 -6.00 -25.84
C GLY A 284 16.45 -7.29 -25.63
N ARG A 285 16.37 -7.78 -24.40
CA ARG A 285 15.48 -8.90 -24.04
C ARG A 285 14.00 -8.54 -24.11
N HIS A 286 13.65 -7.30 -23.77
CA HIS A 286 12.26 -6.83 -23.80
C HIS A 286 11.85 -6.31 -25.17
N PHE A 287 12.79 -5.75 -25.93
CA PHE A 287 12.59 -5.13 -27.24
C PHE A 287 13.70 -5.59 -28.21
N PRO A 288 13.60 -6.80 -28.77
CA PRO A 288 14.64 -7.35 -29.63
C PRO A 288 14.87 -6.48 -30.88
N PRO A 289 16.12 -6.14 -31.23
CA PRO A 289 16.44 -5.26 -32.35
C PRO A 289 16.15 -5.87 -33.73
N THR A 290 15.87 -7.18 -33.79
CA THR A 290 15.48 -7.90 -35.02
C THR A 290 14.05 -7.62 -35.46
N ASP A 291 13.20 -7.11 -34.57
CA ASP A 291 11.82 -6.79 -34.88
C ASP A 291 11.73 -5.39 -35.51
N ASN A 292 11.34 -5.33 -36.78
CA ASN A 292 11.15 -4.08 -37.52
C ASN A 292 10.07 -3.16 -36.90
N GLU A 293 9.27 -3.64 -35.95
CA GLU A 293 8.22 -2.88 -35.27
C GLU A 293 8.76 -1.75 -34.37
N TRP A 294 10.03 -1.83 -33.95
CA TRP A 294 10.64 -0.86 -33.02
C TRP A 294 11.49 0.21 -33.71
N LYS A 295 11.64 0.11 -35.04
CA LYS A 295 12.36 1.09 -35.84
C LYS A 295 11.60 2.42 -35.80
N ASP A 296 12.28 3.50 -35.41
CA ASP A 296 11.73 4.86 -35.24
C ASP A 296 10.72 5.05 -34.09
N MET A 297 10.64 4.12 -33.14
CA MET A 297 9.78 4.29 -31.96
C MET A 297 10.40 5.25 -30.94
N ASP A 298 9.56 6.01 -30.22
CA ASP A 298 9.97 6.87 -29.10
C ASP A 298 10.41 6.02 -27.90
N SER A 299 11.64 6.20 -27.44
CA SER A 299 12.22 5.44 -26.32
C SER A 299 11.48 5.67 -25.01
N ALA A 300 10.68 6.73 -24.89
CA ALA A 300 9.76 6.94 -23.77
C ALA A 300 8.87 5.72 -23.50
N ARG A 301 8.47 4.97 -24.53
CA ARG A 301 7.68 3.74 -24.38
C ARG A 301 8.43 2.64 -23.63
N PHE A 302 9.73 2.51 -23.86
CA PHE A 302 10.56 1.53 -23.15
C PHE A 302 10.63 1.86 -21.66
N LEU A 303 10.77 3.15 -21.32
CA LEU A 303 10.85 3.57 -19.93
C LEU A 303 9.51 3.43 -19.20
N ILE A 304 8.40 3.75 -19.88
CA ILE A 304 7.05 3.51 -19.36
C ILE A 304 6.87 2.02 -19.05
N HIS A 305 7.28 1.13 -19.98
CA HIS A 305 7.24 -0.31 -19.77
C HIS A 305 8.08 -0.74 -18.56
N ALA A 306 9.31 -0.24 -18.43
CA ALA A 306 10.18 -0.54 -17.29
C ALA A 306 9.52 -0.14 -15.96
N GLY A 307 8.89 1.04 -15.89
CA GLY A 307 8.10 1.48 -14.74
C GLY A 307 6.87 0.61 -14.48
N GLU A 308 6.19 0.15 -15.53
CA GLU A 308 5.09 -0.82 -15.45
C GLU A 308 5.53 -2.15 -14.84
N ARG A 309 6.71 -2.66 -15.20
CA ARG A 309 7.25 -3.90 -14.65
C ARG A 309 7.46 -3.82 -13.13
N ILE A 310 8.01 -2.70 -12.64
CA ILE A 310 8.17 -2.47 -11.18
C ILE A 310 6.80 -2.57 -10.48
N ARG A 311 5.81 -1.85 -10.99
CA ARG A 311 4.45 -1.81 -10.41
C ARG A 311 3.72 -3.15 -10.53
N ALA A 312 3.90 -3.88 -11.63
CA ALA A 312 3.29 -5.19 -11.85
C ALA A 312 3.77 -6.22 -10.81
N ARG A 313 4.99 -6.08 -10.30
CA ARG A 313 5.49 -6.88 -9.18
C ARG A 313 5.00 -6.40 -7.81
N GLY A 314 4.17 -5.36 -7.73
CA GLY A 314 3.76 -4.73 -6.47
C GLY A 314 4.86 -3.88 -5.83
N GLY A 315 5.91 -3.54 -6.58
CA GLY A 315 7.01 -2.71 -6.12
C GLY A 315 6.88 -1.23 -6.47
N PHE A 316 7.89 -0.44 -6.09
CA PHE A 316 8.02 0.96 -6.47
C PHE A 316 9.49 1.39 -6.61
N LEU A 317 9.73 2.41 -7.45
CA LEU A 317 11.04 3.05 -7.62
C LEU A 317 11.37 3.93 -6.41
N VAL A 318 12.48 3.66 -5.72
CA VAL A 318 12.98 4.51 -4.62
C VAL A 318 13.64 5.76 -5.20
N ASN A 319 14.64 5.57 -6.05
CA ASN A 319 15.33 6.63 -6.76
C ASN A 319 16.03 6.11 -8.02
N ALA A 320 16.29 7.02 -8.95
CA ALA A 320 17.12 6.81 -10.13
C ALA A 320 18.13 7.96 -10.27
N ASP A 321 19.40 7.63 -10.47
CA ASP A 321 20.49 8.57 -10.66
C ASP A 321 21.20 8.27 -11.98
N ILE A 322 21.22 9.24 -12.89
CA ILE A 322 21.73 9.09 -14.25
C ILE A 322 22.87 10.07 -14.46
N THR A 323 23.95 9.61 -15.11
CA THR A 323 25.09 10.45 -15.48
C THR A 323 25.39 10.29 -16.95
N LEU A 324 25.19 11.37 -17.71
CA LEU A 324 25.60 11.47 -19.11
C LEU A 324 27.09 11.84 -19.19
N ILE A 325 27.86 11.10 -19.98
CA ILE A 325 29.30 11.25 -20.12
C ILE A 325 29.60 11.70 -21.55
N CYS A 326 29.83 13.01 -21.71
CA CYS A 326 30.06 13.63 -23.02
C CYS A 326 30.77 14.99 -22.89
N GLU A 327 31.59 15.36 -23.87
CA GLU A 327 32.15 16.72 -23.97
C GLU A 327 31.09 17.74 -24.41
N ARG A 328 30.26 17.35 -25.37
CA ARG A 328 29.14 18.14 -25.90
C ARG A 328 27.94 17.22 -26.13
N PRO A 329 26.70 17.72 -26.01
CA PRO A 329 26.32 19.08 -25.59
C PRO A 329 26.51 19.32 -24.07
N LYS A 330 26.40 20.58 -23.64
CA LYS A 330 26.34 20.91 -22.20
C LYS A 330 24.99 20.48 -21.64
N ILE A 331 24.97 19.54 -20.71
CA ILE A 331 23.73 18.99 -20.13
C ILE A 331 23.13 19.89 -19.04
N GLY A 332 23.94 20.65 -18.30
CA GLY A 332 23.48 21.48 -17.17
C GLY A 332 22.23 22.35 -17.46
N PRO A 333 22.15 23.07 -18.59
CA PRO A 333 20.96 23.85 -18.97
C PRO A 333 19.68 23.03 -19.20
N HIS A 334 19.81 21.73 -19.46
CA HIS A 334 18.71 20.83 -19.82
C HIS A 334 18.36 19.82 -18.72
N ALA A 335 19.24 19.64 -17.72
CA ALA A 335 19.12 18.60 -16.70
C ALA A 335 17.78 18.61 -15.95
N LYS A 336 17.22 19.79 -15.64
CA LYS A 336 15.92 19.91 -14.97
C LYS A 336 14.77 19.39 -15.86
N ALA A 337 14.76 19.76 -17.14
CA ALA A 337 13.74 19.29 -18.07
C ALA A 337 13.83 17.77 -18.30
N MET A 338 15.06 17.23 -18.35
CA MET A 338 15.30 15.78 -18.38
C MET A 338 14.75 15.09 -17.13
N GLN A 339 15.03 15.64 -15.94
CA GLN A 339 14.55 15.11 -14.67
C GLN A 339 13.01 15.06 -14.60
N GLU A 340 12.36 16.16 -15.00
CA GLU A 340 10.89 16.26 -15.05
C GLU A 340 10.28 15.27 -16.05
N ARG A 341 10.87 15.16 -17.25
CA ARG A 341 10.41 14.22 -18.27
C ARG A 341 10.52 12.77 -17.82
N LEU A 342 11.67 12.37 -17.27
CA LEU A 342 11.86 11.01 -16.77
C LEU A 342 10.91 10.68 -15.59
N ALA A 343 10.68 11.65 -14.69
CA ALA A 343 9.74 11.49 -13.59
C ALA A 343 8.30 11.31 -14.07
N GLU A 344 7.88 12.06 -15.11
CA GLU A 344 6.59 11.91 -15.78
C GLU A 344 6.44 10.51 -16.36
N LEU A 345 7.41 10.04 -17.15
CA LEU A 345 7.40 8.72 -17.79
C LEU A 345 7.34 7.57 -16.78
N LEU A 346 8.06 7.70 -15.66
CA LEU A 346 8.07 6.72 -14.58
C LEU A 346 6.90 6.87 -13.59
N GLN A 347 6.08 7.93 -13.74
CA GLN A 347 4.97 8.27 -12.86
C GLN A 347 5.40 8.40 -11.39
N VAL A 348 6.52 9.09 -11.15
CA VAL A 348 7.07 9.33 -9.81
C VAL A 348 7.24 10.83 -9.53
N ASN A 349 7.39 11.17 -8.25
CA ASN A 349 7.76 12.53 -7.89
C ASN A 349 9.19 12.84 -8.41
N VAL A 350 9.37 14.04 -8.97
CA VAL A 350 10.64 14.51 -9.53
C VAL A 350 11.83 14.40 -8.58
N SER A 351 11.60 14.50 -7.26
CA SER A 351 12.62 14.33 -6.22
C SER A 351 13.28 12.94 -6.20
N ARG A 352 12.71 11.94 -6.88
CA ARG A 352 13.28 10.59 -7.01
C ARG A 352 14.26 10.44 -8.16
N ILE A 353 14.32 11.41 -9.08
CA ILE A 353 15.16 11.35 -10.28
C ILE A 353 16.31 12.33 -10.13
N SER A 354 17.51 11.95 -10.54
CA SER A 354 18.68 12.82 -10.63
C SER A 354 19.31 12.66 -12.02
N VAL A 355 19.58 13.77 -12.70
CA VAL A 355 20.27 13.80 -13.99
C VAL A 355 21.51 14.66 -13.85
N LYS A 356 22.67 14.03 -14.03
CA LYS A 356 23.99 14.65 -13.94
C LYS A 356 24.73 14.49 -15.27
N ALA A 357 25.81 15.24 -15.41
CA ALA A 357 26.73 15.04 -16.51
C ALA A 357 28.17 15.27 -16.08
N THR A 358 29.08 14.65 -16.81
CA THR A 358 30.52 14.85 -16.67
C THR A 358 31.18 14.78 -18.04
N THR A 359 32.26 15.53 -18.20
CA THR A 359 33.16 15.46 -19.35
C THR A 359 34.14 14.30 -19.17
N SER A 360 34.86 13.95 -20.24
CA SER A 360 35.98 13.00 -20.13
C SER A 360 37.32 13.71 -20.28
N GLU A 361 37.34 15.02 -20.04
CA GLU A 361 38.51 15.90 -20.16
C GLU A 361 39.22 15.73 -21.52
N ARG A 362 38.45 15.58 -22.59
CA ARG A 362 38.93 15.31 -23.98
C ARG A 362 39.69 13.99 -24.14
N LEU A 363 39.55 13.06 -23.19
CA LEU A 363 40.12 11.71 -23.24
C LEU A 363 39.07 10.69 -23.70
N GLY A 364 39.53 9.65 -24.41
CA GLY A 364 38.65 8.58 -24.87
C GLY A 364 37.65 9.02 -25.97
N PHE A 365 36.71 8.13 -26.30
CA PHE A 365 35.75 8.36 -27.39
C PHE A 365 34.74 9.47 -27.04
N THR A 366 34.30 9.52 -25.79
CA THR A 366 33.46 10.60 -25.25
C THR A 366 34.18 11.95 -25.29
N GLY A 367 35.49 11.94 -25.00
CA GLY A 367 36.39 13.10 -25.08
C GLY A 367 36.68 13.60 -26.50
N ARG A 368 36.71 12.68 -27.48
CA ARG A 368 36.89 13.02 -28.91
C ARG A 368 35.58 13.34 -29.63
N GLU A 369 34.47 13.43 -28.90
CA GLU A 369 33.13 13.66 -29.46
C GLU A 369 32.75 12.59 -30.52
N GLU A 370 33.15 11.34 -30.29
CA GLU A 370 32.81 10.18 -31.14
C GLU A 370 31.43 9.61 -30.75
N GLY A 371 30.99 9.82 -29.51
CA GLY A 371 29.70 9.37 -29.00
C GLY A 371 29.42 9.87 -27.59
N ILE A 372 28.28 9.45 -27.05
CA ILE A 372 27.87 9.70 -25.66
C ILE A 372 27.77 8.35 -24.95
N ALA A 373 28.34 8.27 -23.75
CA ALA A 373 28.08 7.17 -22.83
C ALA A 373 27.15 7.65 -21.72
N ALA A 374 26.40 6.73 -21.11
CA ALA A 374 25.59 7.01 -19.96
C ALA A 374 25.71 5.89 -18.91
N THR A 375 25.57 6.27 -17.65
CA THR A 375 25.45 5.34 -16.51
C THR A 375 24.18 5.66 -15.75
N ALA A 376 23.50 4.65 -15.22
CA ALA A 376 22.35 4.84 -14.35
C ALA A 376 22.42 3.87 -13.16
N ALA A 377 22.14 4.38 -11.96
CA ALA A 377 21.95 3.57 -10.76
C ALA A 377 20.51 3.74 -10.26
N VAL A 378 19.83 2.63 -10.04
CA VAL A 378 18.43 2.58 -9.63
C VAL A 378 18.29 1.76 -8.37
N SER A 379 17.48 2.24 -7.42
CA SER A 379 17.01 1.45 -6.29
C SER A 379 15.50 1.29 -6.36
N ILE A 380 15.00 0.06 -6.19
CA ILE A 380 13.58 -0.26 -6.14
C ILE A 380 13.26 -1.04 -4.86
N MET A 381 12.02 -0.98 -4.42
CA MET A 381 11.46 -1.89 -3.43
C MET A 381 10.50 -2.84 -4.14
N VAL A 382 10.67 -4.15 -3.97
CA VAL A 382 9.79 -5.17 -4.59
C VAL A 382 9.46 -6.27 -3.58
N PRO A 383 8.27 -6.89 -3.63
CA PRO A 383 7.93 -8.00 -2.74
C PRO A 383 8.94 -9.14 -2.80
N ASP A 384 9.24 -9.67 -1.62
CA ASP A 384 9.94 -10.91 -1.40
C ASP A 384 9.02 -12.02 -1.88
N THR A 385 9.48 -12.74 -2.90
CA THR A 385 8.73 -13.83 -3.49
C THR A 385 8.99 -15.15 -2.77
N GLY A 386 9.83 -15.15 -1.73
CA GLY A 386 9.98 -16.28 -0.82
C GLY A 386 10.62 -17.52 -1.44
N ASP A 387 11.34 -17.37 -2.57
CA ASP A 387 12.17 -18.43 -3.13
C ASP A 387 13.45 -18.57 -2.29
N ALA A 388 13.32 -19.16 -1.10
CA ALA A 388 14.42 -19.66 -0.27
C ALA A 388 14.07 -21.03 0.32
#